data_AF-A0A538GBU1-F1
#
_entry.id   AF-A0A538GBU1-F1
#
_cell.length_a   1.000
_cell.length_b   1.000
_cell.length_c   1.000
_cell.angle_alpha   90.00
_cell.angle_beta   90.00
_cell.angle_gamma   90.00
#
_symmetry.space_group_name_H-M   'P 1'
#
loop_
_entity.id
_entity.type
_entity.pdbx_description
1 polymer ?
#
loop_
_entity_poly.entity_id
_entity_poly.type
_entity_poly.pdbx_seq_one_letter_code
_entity_poly.pdbx_strand_id
1 'polypeptide(L)'
;MKQQVRRVVGGVDSHADTHQAAALDERGRLLGSKSFAVSAAGYRELLAWLASFGLIERVGVESTGSYAAGLTRHLLAEGVRVLEVNQPHAHTRRRRGKTDAIDAELAARHALSRASAVTPKQTSGIVESIRQLRVARNSAVKSRSAAIVQLGELVRTAPSELREQLAIRSTVKGKAALCRRLRPDTDRLGEPANGAKLALRSLAGRIARLDDEIAQLDGQLAPLVATAAPRTTALLGISTGHAGQLLITAGQNIDRLHSEAAFAALCGASPIPIASGKRGRYRLNPGGDRQANRALHMIAVCRLRHCPKTRAYAHRRSSEGKTKKEIIRCLKRYIARQTYATLRDDLRSLTIG
;
A
#
# COMPACT_ATOMS: atom_id res chain seq x y z
N MET A 1 -45.93 -26.07 5.05
CA MET A 1 -44.76 -25.65 5.86
C MET A 1 -43.83 -24.85 4.97
N LYS A 2 -43.57 -23.56 5.24
CA LYS A 2 -42.56 -22.80 4.50
C LYS A 2 -41.19 -23.40 4.86
N GLN A 3 -40.50 -24.01 3.90
CA GLN A 3 -39.11 -24.43 4.10
C GLN A 3 -38.31 -23.19 4.48
N GLN A 4 -37.83 -23.16 5.72
CA GLN A 4 -37.03 -22.07 6.22
C GLN A 4 -35.67 -22.16 5.50
N VAL A 5 -35.41 -21.23 4.59
CA VAL A 5 -34.16 -21.19 3.82
C VAL A 5 -33.01 -21.03 4.81
N ARG A 6 -32.15 -22.06 4.93
CA ARG A 6 -31.01 -22.07 5.84
C ARG A 6 -30.06 -20.93 5.49
N ARG A 7 -29.63 -20.16 6.48
CA ARG A 7 -28.58 -19.15 6.29
C ARG A 7 -27.21 -19.78 6.46
N VAL A 8 -26.29 -19.36 5.60
CA VAL A 8 -24.91 -19.85 5.55
C VAL A 8 -23.94 -18.71 5.80
N VAL A 9 -22.97 -18.95 6.68
CA VAL A 9 -21.80 -18.08 6.85
C VAL A 9 -20.57 -18.83 6.37
N GLY A 10 -19.90 -18.28 5.37
CA GLY A 10 -18.65 -18.82 4.85
C GLY A 10 -17.43 -18.28 5.61
N GLY A 11 -16.36 -19.06 5.61
CA GLY A 11 -15.03 -18.65 6.03
C GLY A 11 -14.00 -19.17 5.04
N VAL A 12 -12.98 -18.37 4.72
CA VAL A 12 -11.95 -18.74 3.77
C VAL A 12 -10.59 -18.38 4.33
N ASP A 13 -9.69 -19.35 4.33
CA ASP A 13 -8.26 -19.14 4.47
C ASP A 13 -7.62 -19.13 3.07
N SER A 14 -6.81 -18.11 2.80
CA SER A 14 -6.32 -17.82 1.45
C SER A 14 -4.82 -18.09 1.32
N HIS A 15 -4.45 -18.98 0.39
CA HIS A 15 -3.07 -19.32 0.06
C HIS A 15 -2.77 -19.04 -1.42
N ALA A 16 -1.52 -19.27 -1.85
CA ALA A 16 -1.05 -18.92 -3.19
C ALA A 16 -1.76 -19.71 -4.31
N ASP A 17 -1.94 -21.02 -4.10
CA ASP A 17 -2.45 -21.94 -5.13
C ASP A 17 -3.87 -22.42 -4.83
N THR A 18 -4.26 -22.44 -3.56
CA THR A 18 -5.57 -22.88 -3.11
C THR A 18 -6.22 -21.92 -2.10
N HIS A 19 -7.54 -21.99 -2.01
CA HIS A 19 -8.35 -21.37 -0.97
C HIS A 19 -9.07 -22.47 -0.22
N GLN A 20 -8.86 -22.54 1.09
CA GLN A 20 -9.61 -23.45 1.94
C GLN A 20 -10.86 -22.74 2.43
N ALA A 21 -12.04 -23.31 2.18
CA ALA A 21 -13.32 -22.74 2.59
C ALA A 21 -14.02 -23.63 3.62
N ALA A 22 -14.75 -23.01 4.54
CA ALA A 22 -15.64 -23.64 5.50
C ALA A 22 -17.03 -22.99 5.46
N ALA A 23 -18.09 -23.78 5.61
CA ALA A 23 -19.47 -23.32 5.66
C ALA A 23 -20.08 -23.60 7.03
N LEU A 24 -20.67 -22.58 7.66
CA LEU A 24 -21.40 -22.71 8.92
C LEU A 24 -22.87 -22.38 8.73
N ASP A 25 -23.74 -23.01 9.52
CA ASP A 25 -25.12 -22.53 9.69
C ASP A 25 -25.21 -21.36 10.69
N GLU A 26 -26.40 -20.77 10.81
CA GLU A 26 -26.71 -19.67 11.73
C GLU A 26 -26.44 -19.95 13.22
N ARG A 27 -26.32 -21.22 13.60
CA ARG A 27 -25.98 -21.65 14.97
C ARG A 27 -24.48 -21.94 15.13
N GLY A 28 -23.69 -21.77 14.07
CA GLY A 28 -22.25 -22.00 14.06
C GLY A 28 -21.85 -23.47 13.97
N ARG A 29 -22.76 -24.36 13.52
CA ARG A 29 -22.44 -25.75 13.22
C ARG A 29 -21.78 -25.83 11.84
N LEU A 30 -20.70 -26.61 11.74
CA LEU A 30 -19.98 -26.85 10.50
C LEU A 30 -20.83 -27.71 9.55
N LEU A 31 -21.06 -27.20 8.35
CA LEU A 31 -21.80 -27.87 7.26
C LEU A 31 -20.87 -28.57 6.29
N GLY A 32 -19.64 -28.05 6.12
CA GLY A 32 -18.62 -28.65 5.28
C GLY A 32 -17.35 -27.80 5.21
N SER A 33 -16.27 -28.41 4.72
CA SER A 33 -15.00 -27.75 4.42
C SER A 33 -14.44 -28.32 3.12
N LYS A 34 -13.91 -27.46 2.23
CA LYS A 34 -13.40 -27.86 0.91
C LYS A 34 -12.33 -26.90 0.40
N SER A 35 -11.36 -27.43 -0.34
CA SER A 35 -10.30 -26.66 -1.01
C SER A 35 -10.68 -26.36 -2.45
N PHE A 36 -10.31 -25.16 -2.93
CA PHE A 36 -10.57 -24.68 -4.29
C PHE A 36 -9.32 -24.06 -4.90
N ALA A 37 -9.14 -24.18 -6.21
CA ALA A 37 -8.01 -23.56 -6.91
C ALA A 37 -8.12 -22.02 -6.92
N VAL A 38 -6.97 -21.33 -6.89
CA VAL A 38 -6.89 -19.87 -7.06
C VAL A 38 -7.04 -19.51 -8.54
N SER A 39 -8.27 -19.55 -9.03
CA SER A 39 -8.63 -19.24 -10.42
C SER A 39 -10.07 -18.73 -10.52
N ALA A 40 -10.41 -18.10 -11.65
CA ALA A 40 -11.78 -17.66 -11.89
C ALA A 40 -12.81 -18.81 -11.85
N ALA A 41 -12.43 -20.00 -12.31
CA ALA A 41 -13.25 -21.20 -12.19
C ALA A 41 -13.39 -21.64 -10.73
N GLY A 42 -12.27 -21.70 -9.99
CA GLY A 42 -12.28 -22.07 -8.57
C GLY A 42 -13.08 -21.12 -7.69
N TYR A 43 -13.10 -19.82 -8.00
CA TYR A 43 -13.95 -18.86 -7.27
C TYR A 43 -15.45 -19.12 -7.49
N ARG A 44 -15.86 -19.42 -8.74
CA ARG A 44 -17.25 -19.79 -9.05
C ARG A 44 -17.64 -21.09 -8.38
N GLU A 45 -16.76 -22.09 -8.39
CA GLU A 45 -16.97 -23.37 -7.70
C GLU A 45 -17.12 -23.19 -6.19
N LEU A 46 -16.28 -22.36 -5.57
CA LEU A 46 -16.35 -22.04 -4.15
C LEU A 46 -17.70 -21.39 -3.81
N LEU A 47 -18.12 -20.40 -4.61
CA LEU A 47 -19.39 -19.72 -4.41
C LEU A 47 -20.58 -20.66 -4.57
N ALA A 48 -20.60 -21.46 -5.63
CA ALA A 48 -21.64 -22.46 -5.88
C ALA A 48 -21.70 -23.51 -4.75
N TRP A 49 -20.54 -23.93 -4.24
CA TRP A 49 -20.45 -24.85 -3.11
C TRP A 49 -21.02 -24.24 -1.84
N LEU A 50 -20.71 -22.98 -1.51
CA LEU A 50 -21.33 -22.28 -0.37
C LEU A 50 -22.85 -22.14 -0.54
N ALA A 51 -23.31 -21.80 -1.74
CA ALA A 51 -24.73 -21.64 -2.06
C ALA A 51 -25.50 -22.97 -1.99
N SER A 52 -24.83 -24.11 -2.22
CA SER A 52 -25.44 -25.43 -2.09
C SER A 52 -25.94 -25.75 -0.67
N PHE A 53 -25.41 -25.07 0.36
CA PHE A 53 -25.84 -25.24 1.74
C PHE A 53 -27.00 -24.34 2.16
N GLY A 54 -27.36 -23.34 1.36
CA GLY A 54 -28.41 -22.36 1.65
C GLY A 54 -28.06 -20.93 1.22
N LEU A 55 -28.80 -19.95 1.75
CA LEU A 55 -28.60 -18.54 1.42
C LEU A 55 -27.33 -18.01 2.10
N ILE A 56 -26.35 -17.59 1.30
CA ILE A 56 -25.10 -17.02 1.80
C ILE A 56 -25.38 -15.64 2.40
N GLU A 57 -25.25 -15.52 3.71
CA GLU A 57 -25.43 -14.26 4.41
C GLU A 57 -24.17 -13.38 4.34
N ARG A 58 -23.00 -14.01 4.43
CA ARG A 58 -21.68 -13.35 4.38
C ARG A 58 -20.55 -14.37 4.34
N VAL A 59 -19.36 -13.91 3.96
CA VAL A 59 -18.12 -14.70 3.97
C VAL A 59 -17.01 -13.94 4.69
N GLY A 60 -16.40 -14.58 5.69
CA GLY A 60 -15.15 -14.12 6.31
C GLY A 60 -13.96 -14.58 5.50
N VAL A 61 -13.07 -13.68 5.11
CA VAL A 61 -11.86 -14.04 4.37
C VAL A 61 -10.65 -13.63 5.20
N GLU A 62 -9.87 -14.61 5.62
CA GLU A 62 -8.59 -14.38 6.26
C GLU A 62 -7.60 -13.86 5.22
N SER A 63 -7.12 -12.65 5.46
CA SER A 63 -6.32 -11.89 4.51
C SER A 63 -4.87 -11.87 4.96
N THR A 64 -4.11 -12.90 4.58
CA THR A 64 -2.64 -12.80 4.53
C THR A 64 -2.22 -12.12 3.22
N GLY A 65 -2.42 -10.80 3.12
CA GLY A 65 -1.91 -10.02 1.99
C GLY A 65 -2.73 -10.16 0.70
N SER A 66 -2.06 -10.36 -0.45
CA SER A 66 -2.67 -10.31 -1.79
C SER A 66 -3.41 -11.57 -2.24
N TYR A 67 -3.28 -12.69 -1.52
CA TYR A 67 -3.80 -13.99 -1.94
C TYR A 67 -5.33 -14.01 -2.04
N ALA A 68 -6.04 -13.41 -1.09
CA ALA A 68 -7.49 -13.29 -1.08
C ALA A 68 -8.07 -12.31 -2.11
N ALA A 69 -7.25 -11.51 -2.80
CA ALA A 69 -7.74 -10.37 -3.57
C ALA A 69 -8.62 -10.78 -4.75
N GLY A 70 -8.28 -11.88 -5.43
CA GLY A 70 -9.07 -12.43 -6.54
C GLY A 70 -10.45 -12.90 -6.09
N LEU A 71 -10.48 -13.76 -5.07
CA LEU A 71 -11.72 -14.26 -4.49
C LEU A 71 -12.61 -13.15 -3.94
N THR A 72 -12.03 -12.19 -3.19
CA THR A 72 -12.78 -11.08 -2.61
C THR A 72 -13.49 -10.26 -3.69
N ARG A 73 -12.83 -9.99 -4.82
CA ARG A 73 -13.46 -9.32 -5.96
C ARG A 73 -14.62 -10.13 -6.54
N HIS A 74 -14.43 -11.43 -6.73
CA HIS A 74 -15.47 -12.30 -7.28
C HIS A 74 -16.70 -12.31 -6.37
N LEU A 75 -16.51 -12.55 -5.07
CA LEU A 75 -17.61 -12.57 -4.09
C LEU A 75 -18.37 -11.23 -4.04
N LEU A 76 -17.65 -10.10 -4.03
CA LEU A 76 -18.27 -8.78 -4.04
C LEU A 76 -19.06 -8.50 -5.34
N ALA A 77 -18.55 -8.95 -6.49
CA ALA A 77 -19.24 -8.80 -7.78
C ALA A 77 -20.55 -9.60 -7.84
N GLU A 78 -20.60 -10.75 -7.18
CA GLU A 78 -21.78 -11.61 -7.05
C GLU A 78 -22.72 -11.17 -5.89
N GLY A 79 -22.51 -9.97 -5.34
CA GLY A 79 -23.36 -9.41 -4.29
C GLY A 79 -23.16 -10.02 -2.90
N VAL A 80 -22.13 -10.84 -2.70
CA VAL A 80 -21.85 -11.48 -1.41
C VAL A 80 -21.19 -10.48 -0.46
N ARG A 81 -21.70 -10.41 0.77
CA ARG A 81 -21.11 -9.58 1.83
C ARG A 81 -19.81 -10.21 2.33
N VAL A 82 -18.67 -9.58 2.04
CA VAL A 82 -17.34 -10.04 2.49
C VAL A 82 -16.86 -9.28 3.72
N LEU A 83 -16.30 -10.00 4.70
CA LEU A 83 -15.64 -9.45 5.88
C LEU A 83 -14.17 -9.87 5.88
N GLU A 84 -13.26 -8.92 6.04
CA GLU A 84 -11.83 -9.19 6.21
C GLU A 84 -11.58 -9.62 7.66
N VAL A 85 -11.00 -10.80 7.84
CA VAL A 85 -10.66 -11.35 9.15
C VAL A 85 -9.17 -11.16 9.39
N ASN A 86 -8.83 -10.25 10.31
CA ASN A 86 -7.47 -10.03 10.79
C ASN A 86 -7.32 -10.69 12.16
N GLN A 87 -6.71 -11.88 12.23
CA GLN A 87 -6.47 -12.53 13.51
C GLN A 87 -5.13 -12.09 14.14
N PRO A 88 -5.14 -11.51 15.36
CA PRO A 88 -3.93 -11.33 16.15
C PRO A 88 -3.50 -12.69 16.68
N HIS A 89 -2.57 -13.29 15.97
CA HIS A 89 -2.25 -14.69 16.11
C HIS A 89 -1.06 -14.94 17.03
N ALA A 90 -1.29 -15.33 18.28
CA ALA A 90 -0.26 -16.00 19.10
C ALA A 90 -0.83 -16.95 20.16
N HIS A 91 -1.87 -16.54 20.89
CA HIS A 91 -2.29 -17.26 22.10
C HIS A 91 -3.28 -18.41 21.84
N THR A 92 -4.13 -18.32 20.81
CA THR A 92 -5.09 -19.38 20.41
C THR A 92 -4.47 -20.52 19.60
N ARG A 93 -3.32 -20.28 18.94
CA ARG A 93 -2.63 -21.23 18.06
C ARG A 93 -2.08 -22.49 18.76
N ARG A 94 -1.79 -22.43 20.06
CA ARG A 94 -1.09 -23.52 20.77
C ARG A 94 -1.98 -24.73 21.12
N ARG A 95 -3.30 -24.66 20.94
CA ARG A 95 -4.23 -25.70 21.44
C ARG A 95 -4.94 -26.56 20.39
N ARG A 96 -4.89 -26.24 19.09
CA ARG A 96 -5.73 -26.93 18.07
C ARG A 96 -4.98 -27.54 16.86
N GLY A 97 -3.65 -27.43 16.79
CA GLY A 97 -2.90 -27.87 15.60
C GLY A 97 -3.09 -26.91 14.42
N LYS A 98 -2.21 -27.04 13.41
CA LYS A 98 -2.16 -26.18 12.23
C LYS A 98 -2.74 -26.93 11.02
N THR A 99 -4.00 -26.65 10.68
CA THR A 99 -4.58 -27.11 9.41
C THR A 99 -5.42 -25.99 8.80
N ASP A 100 -5.31 -25.81 7.49
CA ASP A 100 -5.99 -24.75 6.74
C ASP A 100 -7.53 -24.83 6.92
N ALA A 101 -8.06 -26.02 7.16
CA ALA A 101 -9.49 -26.23 7.42
C ALA A 101 -9.94 -25.61 8.75
N ILE A 102 -9.09 -25.65 9.78
CA ILE A 102 -9.35 -25.00 11.08
C ILE A 102 -9.33 -23.48 10.89
N ASP A 103 -8.38 -22.95 10.13
CA ASP A 103 -8.25 -21.51 9.90
C ASP A 103 -9.45 -20.97 9.09
N ALA A 104 -9.89 -21.70 8.05
CA ALA A 104 -11.11 -21.38 7.31
C ALA A 104 -12.37 -21.40 8.20
N GLU A 105 -12.51 -22.40 9.09
CA GLU A 105 -13.61 -22.45 10.05
C GLU A 105 -13.56 -21.29 11.05
N LEU A 106 -12.38 -20.95 11.57
CA LEU A 106 -12.19 -19.81 12.46
C LEU A 106 -12.57 -18.50 11.75
N ALA A 107 -12.22 -18.32 10.48
CA ALA A 107 -12.65 -17.18 9.67
C ALA A 107 -14.19 -17.12 9.55
N ALA A 108 -14.86 -18.27 9.36
CA ALA A 108 -16.32 -18.36 9.32
C ALA A 108 -16.94 -17.97 10.66
N ARG A 109 -16.39 -18.46 11.78
CA ARG A 109 -16.84 -18.14 13.13
C ARG A 109 -16.65 -16.66 13.47
N HIS A 110 -15.54 -16.07 13.03
CA HIS A 110 -15.32 -14.62 13.15
C HIS A 110 -16.36 -13.83 12.35
N ALA A 111 -16.66 -14.23 11.11
CA ALA A 111 -17.70 -13.58 10.32
C ALA A 111 -19.10 -13.74 10.94
N LEU A 112 -19.39 -14.90 11.53
CA LEU A 112 -20.64 -15.17 12.22
C LEU A 112 -20.81 -14.24 13.43
N SER A 113 -19.80 -14.15 14.29
CA SER A 113 -19.82 -13.33 15.52
C SER A 113 -19.85 -11.82 15.27
N ARG A 114 -19.41 -11.37 14.09
CA ARG A 114 -19.23 -9.95 13.73
C ARG A 114 -18.24 -9.18 14.61
N ALA A 115 -17.55 -9.85 15.53
CA ALA A 115 -16.56 -9.22 16.38
C ALA A 115 -15.39 -8.72 15.49
N SER A 116 -15.19 -7.39 15.46
CA SER A 116 -14.13 -6.73 14.67
C SER A 116 -14.24 -6.91 13.15
N ALA A 117 -15.46 -7.04 12.62
CA ALA A 117 -15.71 -7.14 11.18
C ALA A 117 -15.19 -5.91 10.41
N VAL A 118 -14.16 -6.09 9.58
CA VAL A 118 -13.61 -5.03 8.72
C VAL A 118 -14.11 -5.24 7.30
N THR A 119 -14.67 -4.21 6.68
CA THR A 119 -14.99 -4.25 5.25
C THR A 119 -13.69 -4.16 4.44
N PRO A 120 -13.42 -5.11 3.53
CA PRO A 120 -12.22 -5.08 2.71
C PRO A 120 -12.19 -3.84 1.81
N LYS A 121 -10.99 -3.45 1.38
CA LYS A 121 -10.86 -2.39 0.36
C LYS A 121 -11.49 -2.85 -0.95
N GLN A 122 -12.21 -1.94 -1.60
CA GLN A 122 -12.62 -2.13 -2.98
C GLN A 122 -11.39 -2.10 -3.88
N THR A 123 -11.15 -3.19 -4.61
CA THR A 123 -10.01 -3.33 -5.54
C THR A 123 -10.48 -3.47 -7.00
N SER A 124 -11.58 -2.84 -7.38
CA SER A 124 -12.15 -2.94 -8.73
C SER A 124 -12.19 -1.62 -9.51
N GLY A 125 -11.90 -0.49 -8.86
CA GLY A 125 -11.99 0.84 -9.47
C GLY A 125 -10.64 1.55 -9.61
N ILE A 126 -10.71 2.84 -9.94
CA ILE A 126 -9.55 3.69 -10.25
C ILE A 126 -8.46 3.67 -9.18
N VAL A 127 -8.81 3.55 -7.89
CA VAL A 127 -7.83 3.50 -6.80
C VAL A 127 -6.95 2.25 -6.87
N GLU A 128 -7.51 1.13 -7.34
CA GLU A 128 -6.73 -0.09 -7.57
C GLU A 128 -5.80 0.06 -8.77
N SER A 129 -6.26 0.68 -9.86
CA SER A 129 -5.39 1.00 -11.00
C SER A 129 -4.23 1.90 -10.57
N ILE A 130 -4.50 2.94 -9.76
CA ILE A 130 -3.47 3.80 -9.16
C ILE A 130 -2.50 2.97 -8.31
N ARG A 131 -3.01 2.02 -7.50
CA ARG A 131 -2.17 1.11 -6.70
C ARG A 131 -1.23 0.29 -7.57
N GLN A 132 -1.74 -0.35 -8.61
CA GLN A 132 -1.00 -1.23 -9.50
C GLN A 132 0.10 -0.46 -10.24
N LEU A 133 -0.24 0.68 -10.85
CA LEU A 133 0.74 1.53 -11.54
C LEU A 133 1.81 2.06 -10.57
N ARG A 134 1.44 2.40 -9.34
CA ARG A 134 2.42 2.81 -8.32
C ARG A 134 3.35 1.69 -7.87
N VAL A 135 2.91 0.43 -7.87
CA VAL A 135 3.79 -0.71 -7.59
C VAL A 135 4.91 -0.77 -8.63
N ALA A 136 4.56 -0.73 -9.92
CA ALA A 136 5.54 -0.70 -11.01
C ALA A 136 6.47 0.53 -10.88
N ARG A 137 5.89 1.72 -10.72
CA ARG A 137 6.64 2.98 -10.65
C ARG A 137 7.60 3.04 -9.47
N ASN A 138 7.19 2.58 -8.29
CA ASN A 138 8.06 2.53 -7.11
C ASN A 138 9.17 1.49 -7.26
N SER A 139 8.90 0.37 -7.93
CA SER A 139 9.93 -0.61 -8.30
C SER A 139 10.98 0.03 -9.21
N ALA A 140 10.55 0.70 -10.28
CA ALA A 140 11.44 1.40 -11.21
C ALA A 140 12.30 2.47 -10.51
N VAL A 141 11.70 3.29 -9.63
CA VAL A 141 12.45 4.28 -8.83
C VAL A 141 13.50 3.64 -7.92
N LYS A 142 13.16 2.53 -7.27
CA LYS A 142 14.09 1.80 -6.39
C LYS A 142 15.26 1.24 -7.20
N SER A 143 14.97 0.56 -8.30
CA SER A 143 15.96 0.00 -9.22
C SER A 143 16.87 1.08 -9.82
N ARG A 144 16.30 2.24 -10.17
CA ARG A 144 17.05 3.37 -10.70
C ARG A 144 18.00 3.93 -9.65
N SER A 145 17.53 4.07 -8.41
CA SER A 145 18.36 4.57 -7.30
C SER A 145 19.54 3.63 -7.05
N ALA A 146 19.31 2.32 -7.06
CA ALA A 146 20.38 1.32 -6.94
C ALA A 146 21.39 1.42 -8.08
N ALA A 147 20.93 1.55 -9.34
CA ALA A 147 21.81 1.69 -10.49
C ALA A 147 22.65 2.98 -10.45
N ILE A 148 22.08 4.10 -9.97
CA ILE A 148 22.81 5.35 -9.75
C ILE A 148 23.93 5.18 -8.72
N VAL A 149 23.64 4.50 -7.59
CA VAL A 149 24.64 4.23 -6.55
C VAL A 149 25.77 3.37 -7.11
N GLN A 150 25.45 2.27 -7.78
CA GLN A 150 26.41 1.38 -8.42
C GLN A 150 27.28 2.09 -9.46
N LEU A 151 26.67 2.98 -10.26
CA LEU A 151 27.42 3.78 -11.23
C LEU A 151 28.40 4.72 -10.53
N GLY A 152 27.96 5.40 -9.46
CA GLY A 152 28.84 6.26 -8.66
C GLY A 152 29.99 5.49 -8.00
N GLU A 153 29.75 4.25 -7.57
CA GLU A 153 30.78 3.38 -7.01
C GLU A 153 31.81 2.96 -8.05
N LEU A 154 31.38 2.49 -9.23
CA LEU A 154 32.29 2.13 -10.31
C LEU A 154 33.09 3.31 -10.85
N VAL A 155 32.49 4.51 -10.90
CA VAL A 155 33.23 5.73 -11.28
C VAL A 155 34.37 6.01 -10.30
N ARG A 156 34.19 5.72 -9.01
CA ARG A 156 35.20 5.97 -7.97
C ARG A 156 36.42 5.07 -8.12
N THR A 157 36.22 3.83 -8.55
CA THR A 157 37.27 2.80 -8.70
C THR A 157 37.71 2.60 -10.14
N ALA A 158 37.23 3.43 -11.08
CA ALA A 158 37.62 3.37 -12.48
C ALA A 158 39.10 3.80 -12.67
N PRO A 159 39.78 3.32 -13.73
CA PRO A 159 41.11 3.82 -14.12
C PRO A 159 41.16 5.34 -14.23
N SER A 160 42.34 5.92 -13.96
CA SER A 160 42.59 7.37 -13.85
C SER A 160 42.01 8.16 -15.01
N GLU A 161 42.32 7.75 -16.24
CA GLU A 161 41.96 8.46 -17.46
C GLU A 161 40.44 8.47 -17.64
N LEU A 162 39.78 7.35 -17.35
CA LEU A 162 38.33 7.24 -17.43
C LEU A 162 37.65 8.07 -16.32
N ARG A 163 38.21 8.07 -15.11
CA ARG A 163 37.69 8.85 -13.99
C ARG A 163 37.78 10.35 -14.27
N GLU A 164 38.90 10.81 -14.85
CA GLU A 164 39.11 12.21 -15.26
C GLU A 164 38.15 12.63 -16.38
N GLN A 165 37.97 11.78 -17.40
CA GLN A 165 36.97 12.01 -18.46
C GLN A 165 35.55 12.20 -17.90
N LEU A 166 35.18 11.41 -16.89
CA LEU A 166 33.86 11.50 -16.27
C LEU A 166 33.75 12.65 -15.25
N ALA A 167 34.86 13.18 -14.74
CA ALA A 167 34.86 14.29 -13.77
C ALA A 167 34.36 15.61 -14.37
N ILE A 168 34.34 15.75 -15.71
CA ILE A 168 33.76 16.89 -16.45
C ILE A 168 32.30 17.15 -16.04
N ARG A 169 31.59 16.13 -15.54
CA ARG A 169 30.23 16.27 -14.99
C ARG A 169 30.25 16.10 -13.48
N SER A 170 29.79 17.13 -12.77
CA SER A 170 29.69 17.12 -11.31
C SER A 170 28.61 16.17 -10.77
N THR A 171 27.52 15.98 -11.52
CA THR A 171 26.39 15.14 -11.09
C THR A 171 26.50 13.71 -11.62
N VAL A 172 26.09 12.73 -10.81
CA VAL A 172 26.03 11.32 -11.23
C VAL A 172 25.15 11.13 -12.46
N LYS A 173 24.05 11.90 -12.58
CA LYS A 173 23.20 11.91 -13.78
C LYS A 173 23.95 12.38 -15.02
N GLY A 174 24.74 13.46 -14.90
CA GLY A 174 25.59 13.94 -15.98
C GLY A 174 26.66 12.93 -16.38
N LYS A 175 27.28 12.26 -15.39
CA LYS A 175 28.23 11.17 -15.64
C LYS A 175 27.57 10.00 -16.36
N ALA A 176 26.37 9.58 -15.93
CA ALA A 176 25.61 8.53 -16.61
C ALA A 176 25.35 8.87 -18.09
N ALA A 177 25.02 10.13 -18.41
CA ALA A 177 24.85 10.55 -19.80
C ALA A 177 26.14 10.43 -20.64
N LEU A 178 27.32 10.69 -20.05
CA LEU A 178 28.61 10.41 -20.69
C LEU A 178 28.86 8.90 -20.83
N CYS A 179 28.59 8.12 -19.78
CA CYS A 179 28.80 6.68 -19.78
C CYS A 179 28.03 5.96 -20.90
N ARG A 180 26.84 6.44 -21.30
CA ARG A 180 26.09 5.92 -22.45
C ARG A 180 26.86 6.00 -23.78
N ARG A 181 27.77 6.97 -23.91
CA ARG A 181 28.57 7.22 -25.11
C ARG A 181 29.91 6.48 -25.11
N LEU A 182 30.27 5.80 -24.03
CA LEU A 182 31.51 5.03 -23.98
C LEU A 182 31.53 3.95 -25.06
N ARG A 183 32.73 3.70 -25.58
CA ARG A 183 33.03 2.68 -26.57
C ARG A 183 34.07 1.74 -25.93
N PRO A 184 33.62 0.68 -25.22
CA PRO A 184 34.51 -0.38 -24.80
C PRO A 184 34.92 -1.19 -26.02
N ASP A 185 36.19 -1.58 -26.06
CA ASP A 185 36.66 -2.64 -26.94
C ASP A 185 36.26 -3.99 -26.30
N THR A 186 35.41 -4.74 -26.99
CA THR A 186 34.86 -6.01 -26.46
C THR A 186 35.85 -7.17 -26.57
N ASP A 187 36.87 -7.06 -27.42
CA ASP A 187 37.90 -8.09 -27.57
C ASP A 187 38.96 -7.96 -26.48
N ARG A 188 38.99 -6.81 -25.78
CA ARG A 188 39.96 -6.47 -24.72
C ARG A 188 39.31 -6.30 -23.35
N LEU A 189 38.22 -7.02 -23.06
CA LEU A 189 37.51 -6.89 -21.77
C LEU A 189 38.30 -7.34 -20.55
N GLY A 190 39.37 -8.12 -20.73
CA GLY A 190 40.32 -8.45 -19.66
C GLY A 190 41.06 -7.21 -19.13
N GLU A 191 41.09 -6.12 -19.89
CA GLU A 191 41.68 -4.86 -19.46
C GLU A 191 40.67 -4.04 -18.64
N PRO A 192 41.02 -3.63 -17.41
CA PRO A 192 40.10 -2.92 -16.51
C PRO A 192 39.44 -1.68 -17.11
N ALA A 193 40.11 -0.97 -18.02
CA ALA A 193 39.54 0.18 -18.72
C ALA A 193 38.35 -0.18 -19.62
N ASN A 194 38.46 -1.27 -20.39
CA ASN A 194 37.37 -1.73 -21.27
C ASN A 194 36.26 -2.40 -20.45
N GLY A 195 36.60 -3.17 -19.43
CA GLY A 195 35.63 -3.70 -18.47
C GLY A 195 34.82 -2.61 -17.77
N ALA A 196 35.49 -1.57 -17.24
CA ALA A 196 34.83 -0.42 -16.60
C ALA A 196 33.93 0.34 -17.59
N LYS A 197 34.40 0.62 -18.82
CA LYS A 197 33.58 1.27 -19.86
C LYS A 197 32.31 0.48 -20.16
N LEU A 198 32.41 -0.84 -20.31
CA LEU A 198 31.25 -1.70 -20.60
C LEU A 198 30.25 -1.70 -19.42
N ALA A 199 30.73 -1.89 -18.20
CA ALA A 199 29.90 -1.91 -17.00
C ALA A 199 29.19 -0.56 -16.77
N LEU A 200 29.92 0.55 -16.87
CA LEU A 200 29.37 1.90 -16.74
C LEU A 200 28.34 2.20 -17.83
N ARG A 201 28.59 1.79 -19.08
CA ARG A 201 27.63 1.93 -20.18
C ARG A 201 26.35 1.14 -19.93
N SER A 202 26.46 -0.09 -19.42
CA SER A 202 25.33 -0.94 -19.06
C SER A 202 24.46 -0.31 -17.96
N LEU A 203 25.08 0.14 -16.86
CA LEU A 203 24.37 0.83 -15.77
C LEU A 203 23.71 2.13 -16.26
N ALA A 204 24.39 2.91 -17.08
CA ALA A 204 23.84 4.14 -17.63
C ALA A 204 22.65 3.89 -18.57
N GLY A 205 22.71 2.83 -19.39
CA GLY A 205 21.57 2.38 -20.19
C GLY A 205 20.39 1.92 -19.33
N ARG A 206 20.65 1.22 -18.22
CA ARG A 206 19.61 0.84 -17.25
C ARG A 206 18.97 2.06 -16.59
N ILE A 207 19.76 3.06 -16.17
CA ILE A 207 19.25 4.31 -15.60
C ILE A 207 18.34 5.03 -16.59
N ALA A 208 18.74 5.14 -17.86
CA ALA A 208 17.95 5.80 -18.89
C ALA A 208 16.60 5.10 -19.12
N ARG A 209 16.59 3.77 -19.29
CA ARG A 209 15.34 3.01 -19.46
C ARG A 209 14.40 3.16 -18.27
N LEU A 210 14.94 3.14 -17.06
CA LEU A 210 14.14 3.33 -15.84
C LEU A 210 13.64 4.77 -15.71
N ASP A 211 14.40 5.77 -16.15
CA ASP A 211 13.92 7.17 -16.24
C ASP A 211 12.71 7.27 -17.18
N ASP A 212 12.78 6.64 -18.36
CA ASP A 212 11.70 6.63 -19.34
C ASP A 212 10.45 5.89 -18.80
N GLU A 213 10.63 4.72 -18.18
CA GLU A 213 9.55 3.96 -17.55
C GLU A 213 8.87 4.76 -16.42
N ILE A 214 9.65 5.44 -15.57
CA ILE A 214 9.11 6.29 -14.51
C ILE A 214 8.31 7.45 -15.10
N ALA A 215 8.83 8.11 -16.13
CA ALA A 215 8.14 9.23 -16.79
C ALA A 215 6.83 8.78 -17.44
N GLN A 216 6.82 7.63 -18.12
CA GLN A 216 5.62 7.04 -18.69
C GLN A 216 4.58 6.75 -17.60
N LEU A 217 4.98 6.09 -16.51
CA LEU A 217 4.07 5.75 -15.41
C LEU A 217 3.56 6.99 -14.67
N ASP A 218 4.41 8.01 -14.47
CA ASP A 218 4.00 9.28 -13.88
C ASP A 218 2.98 10.01 -14.79
N GLY A 219 3.16 9.93 -16.12
CA GLY A 219 2.20 10.45 -17.11
C GLY A 219 0.84 9.77 -17.07
N GLN A 220 0.79 8.46 -16.79
CA GLN A 220 -0.47 7.71 -16.60
C GLN A 220 -1.10 7.94 -15.22
N LEU A 221 -0.28 8.07 -14.18
CA LEU A 221 -0.75 8.30 -12.80
C LEU A 221 -1.37 9.68 -12.62
N ALA A 222 -0.82 10.71 -13.26
CA ALA A 222 -1.29 12.08 -13.13
C ALA A 222 -2.79 12.27 -13.42
N PRO A 223 -3.33 11.87 -14.59
CA PRO A 223 -4.75 12.01 -14.88
C PRO A 223 -5.62 11.16 -13.96
N LEU A 224 -5.22 9.91 -13.65
CA LEU A 224 -6.02 9.05 -12.77
C LEU A 224 -6.17 9.64 -11.36
N VAL A 225 -5.09 10.18 -10.79
CA VAL A 225 -5.14 10.83 -9.48
C VAL A 225 -5.91 12.14 -9.55
N ALA A 226 -5.79 12.91 -10.63
CA ALA A 226 -6.55 14.14 -10.82
C ALA A 226 -8.07 13.86 -10.88
N THR A 227 -8.48 12.79 -11.56
CA THR A 227 -9.88 12.33 -11.59
C THR A 227 -10.34 11.83 -10.21
N ALA A 228 -9.52 11.01 -9.53
CA ALA A 228 -9.93 10.39 -8.27
C ALA A 228 -9.87 11.31 -7.06
N ALA A 229 -9.04 12.37 -7.09
CA ALA A 229 -8.78 13.22 -5.93
C ALA A 229 -8.50 14.70 -6.27
N PRO A 230 -9.36 15.39 -7.04
CA PRO A 230 -9.11 16.75 -7.51
C PRO A 230 -9.02 17.77 -6.38
N ARG A 231 -9.86 17.69 -5.34
CA ARG A 231 -9.80 18.63 -4.21
C ARG A 231 -8.56 18.36 -3.36
N THR A 232 -8.18 17.10 -3.22
CA THR A 232 -6.99 16.71 -2.44
C THR A 232 -5.69 17.16 -3.10
N THR A 233 -5.55 17.05 -4.44
CA THR A 233 -4.37 17.52 -5.17
C THR A 233 -4.26 19.05 -5.20
N ALA A 234 -5.37 19.78 -5.10
CA ALA A 234 -5.37 21.23 -4.97
C ALA A 234 -4.80 21.74 -3.62
N LEU A 235 -4.67 20.87 -2.60
CA LEU A 235 -4.10 21.24 -1.31
C LEU A 235 -2.59 21.48 -1.40
N LEU A 236 -2.12 22.55 -0.77
CA LEU A 236 -0.70 22.89 -0.73
C LEU A 236 0.19 21.74 -0.22
N GLY A 237 1.22 21.44 -1.01
CA GLY A 237 2.23 20.43 -0.70
C GLY A 237 1.83 18.99 -1.02
N ILE A 238 0.65 18.77 -1.60
CA ILE A 238 0.19 17.45 -2.04
C ILE A 238 0.49 17.31 -3.54
N SER A 239 1.37 16.36 -3.89
CA SER A 239 1.62 15.99 -5.28
C SER A 239 0.78 14.77 -5.67
N THR A 240 0.77 14.42 -6.96
CA THR A 240 0.22 13.15 -7.47
C THR A 240 0.71 11.94 -6.66
N GLY A 241 2.00 11.91 -6.33
CA GLY A 241 2.61 10.86 -5.52
C GLY A 241 2.13 10.85 -4.06
N HIS A 242 1.79 12.01 -3.48
CA HIS A 242 1.20 12.07 -2.13
C HIS A 242 -0.27 11.63 -2.16
N ALA A 243 -1.08 12.24 -3.03
CA ALA A 243 -2.51 11.93 -3.17
C ALA A 243 -2.75 10.46 -3.51
N GLY A 244 -2.02 9.90 -4.48
CA GLY A 244 -2.13 8.49 -4.83
C GLY A 244 -1.82 7.55 -3.66
N GLN A 245 -0.92 7.91 -2.73
CA GLN A 245 -0.64 7.05 -1.57
C GLN A 245 -1.81 7.09 -0.61
N LEU A 246 -2.31 8.30 -0.33
CA LEU A 246 -3.41 8.49 0.60
C LEU A 246 -4.70 7.86 0.09
N LEU A 247 -4.96 7.90 -1.22
CA LEU A 247 -6.04 7.15 -1.89
C LEU A 247 -5.91 5.65 -1.64
N ILE A 248 -4.73 5.06 -1.88
CA ILE A 248 -4.49 3.62 -1.63
C ILE A 248 -4.72 3.27 -0.16
N THR A 249 -4.23 4.11 0.76
CA THR A 249 -4.38 3.89 2.19
C THR A 249 -5.85 3.93 2.58
N ALA A 250 -6.60 4.94 2.13
CA ALA A 250 -8.03 5.08 2.37
C ALA A 250 -8.83 3.91 1.78
N GLY A 251 -8.57 3.58 0.52
CA GLY A 251 -9.42 2.72 -0.31
C GLY A 251 -10.54 3.52 -0.98
N GLN A 252 -11.01 3.08 -2.15
CA GLN A 252 -12.08 3.76 -2.90
C GLN A 252 -13.40 3.80 -2.11
N ASN A 253 -13.74 2.69 -1.44
CA ASN A 253 -14.84 2.60 -0.49
C ASN A 253 -14.46 3.23 0.87
N ILE A 254 -14.14 4.53 0.86
CA ILE A 254 -13.63 5.27 2.03
C ILE A 254 -14.58 5.26 3.23
N ASP A 255 -15.90 5.08 3.01
CA ASP A 255 -16.90 4.98 4.08
C ASP A 255 -16.69 3.77 5.00
N ARG A 256 -15.84 2.79 4.60
CA ARG A 256 -15.34 1.73 5.50
C ARG A 256 -14.57 2.28 6.70
N LEU A 257 -14.07 3.52 6.62
CA LEU A 257 -13.37 4.20 7.70
C LEU A 257 -14.37 5.02 8.52
N HIS A 258 -14.64 4.57 9.75
CA HIS A 258 -15.66 5.17 10.63
C HIS A 258 -15.34 6.58 11.13
N SER A 259 -14.09 7.05 10.99
CA SER A 259 -13.72 8.40 11.41
C SER A 259 -12.39 8.88 10.83
N GLU A 260 -12.19 10.20 10.92
CA GLU A 260 -10.91 10.86 10.69
C GLU A 260 -9.79 10.32 11.62
N ALA A 261 -10.15 9.91 12.84
CA ALA A 261 -9.21 9.27 13.76
C ALA A 261 -8.76 7.89 13.27
N ALA A 262 -9.68 7.09 12.72
CA ALA A 262 -9.36 5.80 12.10
C ALA A 262 -8.42 5.98 10.91
N PHE A 263 -8.65 6.97 10.04
CA PHE A 263 -7.75 7.27 8.93
C PHE A 263 -6.34 7.66 9.39
N ALA A 264 -6.21 8.55 10.38
CA ALA A 264 -4.86 8.90 10.85
C ALA A 264 -4.17 7.76 11.59
N ALA A 265 -4.90 6.89 12.29
CA ALA A 265 -4.33 5.67 12.85
C ALA A 265 -3.78 4.78 11.73
N LEU A 266 -4.54 4.61 10.65
CA LEU A 266 -4.11 3.87 9.46
C LEU A 266 -2.89 4.50 8.78
N CYS A 267 -2.78 5.84 8.73
CA CYS A 267 -1.59 6.52 8.23
C CYS A 267 -0.41 6.57 9.24
N GLY A 268 -0.53 5.96 10.42
CA GLY A 268 0.48 6.04 11.48
C GLY A 268 0.70 7.45 12.04
N ALA A 269 -0.28 8.34 11.89
CA ALA A 269 -0.29 9.73 12.35
C ALA A 269 -1.11 9.93 13.64
N SER A 270 -1.60 8.85 14.26
CA SER A 270 -2.16 8.86 15.61
C SER A 270 -1.06 8.58 16.64
N PRO A 271 -0.70 9.54 17.52
CA PRO A 271 0.26 9.30 18.60
C PRO A 271 -0.32 8.34 19.64
N ILE A 272 0.43 7.32 20.05
CA ILE A 272 0.00 6.37 21.08
C ILE A 272 0.53 6.86 22.44
N PRO A 273 -0.33 7.06 23.47
CA PRO A 273 0.14 7.44 24.80
C PRO A 273 1.01 6.33 25.40
N ILE A 274 2.14 6.70 26.00
CA ILE A 274 3.09 5.80 26.66
C ILE A 274 2.87 5.79 28.19
N ALA A 275 2.24 6.82 28.75
CA ALA A 275 2.10 6.99 30.19
C ALA A 275 0.67 7.40 30.59
N SER A 276 0.20 6.89 31.73
CA SER A 276 -1.07 7.25 32.38
C SER A 276 -0.97 8.47 33.31
N GLY A 277 0.23 9.04 33.50
CA GLY A 277 0.50 10.17 34.42
C GLY A 277 0.39 11.57 33.80
N LYS A 278 0.53 12.62 34.65
CA LYS A 278 0.38 14.07 34.33
C LYS A 278 1.24 14.62 33.19
N ARG A 279 2.25 13.87 32.69
CA ARG A 279 3.08 14.25 31.53
C ARG A 279 2.79 13.29 30.37
N GLY A 280 1.99 13.74 29.40
CA GLY A 280 1.61 12.96 28.22
C GLY A 280 2.79 12.75 27.25
N ARG A 281 3.57 11.68 27.47
CA ARG A 281 4.55 11.20 26.48
C ARG A 281 3.85 10.30 25.48
N TYR A 282 4.03 10.59 24.19
CA TYR A 282 3.42 9.83 23.09
C TYR A 282 4.49 9.20 22.18
N ARG A 283 4.29 7.94 21.78
CA ARG A 283 5.11 7.25 20.77
C ARG A 283 4.47 7.27 19.40
N LEU A 284 5.29 6.97 18.39
CA LEU A 284 4.84 6.64 17.04
C LEU A 284 4.01 5.36 17.07
N ASN A 285 2.97 5.31 16.24
CA ASN A 285 2.25 4.08 15.94
C ASN A 285 3.04 3.27 14.90
N PRO A 286 3.60 2.09 15.25
CA PRO A 286 4.39 1.28 14.32
C PRO A 286 3.52 0.47 13.34
N GLY A 287 2.22 0.33 13.58
CA GLY A 287 1.30 -0.50 12.80
C GLY A 287 0.58 0.20 11.64
N GLY A 288 0.84 1.49 11.42
CA GLY A 288 0.25 2.24 10.30
C GLY A 288 1.02 2.09 8.98
N ASP A 289 0.38 2.46 7.88
CA ASP A 289 0.97 2.55 6.54
C ASP A 289 2.16 3.52 6.54
N ARG A 290 3.37 2.97 6.47
CA ARG A 290 4.63 3.73 6.48
C ARG A 290 4.76 4.65 5.27
N GLN A 291 4.21 4.27 4.12
CA GLN A 291 4.26 5.10 2.92
C GLN A 291 3.32 6.29 3.05
N ALA A 292 2.11 6.09 3.60
CA ALA A 292 1.20 7.19 3.93
C ALA A 292 1.84 8.14 4.96
N ASN A 293 2.48 7.57 5.98
CA ASN A 293 3.17 8.33 7.01
C ASN A 293 4.30 9.20 6.45
N ARG A 294 5.06 8.67 5.48
CA ARG A 294 6.08 9.39 4.73
C ARG A 294 5.45 10.50 3.88
N ALA A 295 4.34 10.24 3.19
CA ALA A 295 3.63 11.26 2.43
C ALA A 295 3.20 12.44 3.32
N LEU A 296 2.56 12.16 4.46
CA LEU A 296 2.18 13.19 5.44
C LEU A 296 3.39 13.99 5.94
N HIS A 297 4.54 13.33 6.15
CA HIS A 297 5.77 14.00 6.54
C HIS A 297 6.28 14.95 5.44
N MET A 298 6.34 14.51 4.18
CA MET A 298 6.79 15.34 3.07
C MET A 298 5.86 16.54 2.83
N ILE A 299 4.55 16.35 2.95
CA ILE A 299 3.58 17.45 2.91
C ILE A 299 3.86 18.45 4.04
N ALA A 300 4.12 17.98 5.26
CA ALA A 300 4.43 18.86 6.40
C ALA A 300 5.72 19.67 6.17
N VAL A 301 6.77 19.04 5.63
CA VAL A 301 8.04 19.72 5.29
C VAL A 301 7.82 20.79 4.22
N CYS A 302 7.06 20.47 3.17
CA CYS A 302 6.71 21.43 2.13
C CYS A 302 5.91 22.63 2.70
N ARG A 303 4.88 22.35 3.52
CA ARG A 303 4.08 23.40 4.16
C ARG A 303 4.89 24.26 5.14
N LEU A 304 5.85 23.69 5.87
CA LEU A 304 6.75 24.49 6.72
C LEU A 304 7.61 25.46 5.90
N ARG A 305 7.96 25.10 4.67
CA ARG A 305 8.73 25.98 3.78
C ARG A 305 7.86 27.06 3.14
N HIS A 306 6.64 26.70 2.69
CA HIS A 306 5.85 27.55 1.79
C HIS A 306 4.54 28.09 2.38
N CYS A 307 4.06 27.61 3.53
CA CYS A 307 2.77 28.02 4.11
C CYS A 307 2.95 28.95 5.31
N PRO A 308 2.57 30.24 5.23
CA PRO A 308 2.64 31.17 6.36
C PRO A 308 1.89 30.68 7.60
N LYS A 309 0.67 30.16 7.44
CA LYS A 309 -0.14 29.62 8.55
C LYS A 309 0.54 28.44 9.25
N THR A 310 1.20 27.55 8.50
CA THR A 310 1.92 26.40 9.07
C THR A 310 3.16 26.86 9.84
N ARG A 311 3.88 27.87 9.33
CA ARG A 311 5.03 28.46 10.04
C ARG A 311 4.61 29.15 11.34
N ALA A 312 3.54 29.95 11.30
CA ALA A 312 3.00 30.60 12.49
C ALA A 312 2.57 29.57 13.55
N TYR A 313 1.90 28.49 13.13
CA TYR A 313 1.58 27.37 14.02
C TYR A 313 2.83 26.75 14.63
N ALA A 314 3.85 26.45 13.81
CA ALA A 314 5.09 25.85 14.28
C ALA A 314 5.82 26.75 15.28
N HIS A 315 5.92 28.06 14.99
CA HIS A 315 6.52 29.04 15.88
C HIS A 315 5.80 29.08 17.24
N ARG A 316 4.47 29.16 17.24
CA ARG A 316 3.67 29.12 18.48
C ARG A 316 3.89 27.82 19.26
N ARG A 317 3.94 26.65 18.60
CA ARG A 317 4.20 25.39 19.31
C ARG A 317 5.63 25.33 19.87
N SER A 318 6.60 25.94 19.19
CA SER A 318 7.96 26.06 19.71
C SER A 318 8.02 26.93 20.96
N SER A 319 7.30 28.06 21.00
CA SER A 319 7.23 28.92 22.20
C SER A 319 6.53 28.25 23.38
N GLU A 320 5.66 27.28 23.13
CA GLU A 320 5.06 26.39 24.15
C GLU A 320 6.00 25.25 24.61
N GLY A 321 7.28 25.25 24.17
CA GLY A 321 8.28 24.26 24.58
C GLY A 321 8.24 22.93 23.82
N LYS A 322 7.47 22.81 22.72
CA LYS A 322 7.48 21.57 21.91
C LYS A 322 8.72 21.44 21.06
N THR A 323 9.25 20.22 21.02
CA THR A 323 10.34 19.85 20.12
C THR A 323 9.88 19.83 18.65
N LYS A 324 10.82 20.02 17.72
CA LYS A 324 10.57 19.89 16.27
C LYS A 324 9.86 18.57 15.90
N LYS A 325 10.22 17.47 16.56
CA LYS A 325 9.60 16.14 16.33
C LYS A 325 8.12 16.14 16.74
N GLU A 326 7.76 16.76 17.87
CA GLU A 326 6.38 16.87 18.33
C GLU A 326 5.55 17.79 17.44
N ILE A 327 6.12 18.91 16.98
CA ILE A 327 5.49 19.82 16.03
C ILE A 327 5.16 19.08 14.74
N ILE A 328 6.12 18.34 14.17
CA ILE A 328 5.90 17.53 12.97
C ILE A 328 4.80 16.49 13.18
N ARG A 329 4.72 15.84 14.36
CA ARG A 329 3.63 14.90 14.67
C ARG A 329 2.26 15.60 14.67
N CYS A 330 2.17 16.77 15.29
CA CYS A 330 0.94 17.57 15.27
C CYS A 330 0.54 17.97 13.84
N LEU A 331 1.50 18.40 13.03
CA LEU A 331 1.27 18.75 11.62
C LEU A 331 0.79 17.55 10.81
N LYS A 332 1.41 16.37 10.97
CA LYS A 332 0.97 15.15 10.28
C LYS A 332 -0.47 14.76 10.66
N ARG A 333 -0.84 14.90 11.94
CA ARG A 333 -2.22 14.65 12.40
C ARG A 333 -3.20 15.65 11.77
N TYR A 334 -2.84 16.93 11.71
CA TYR A 334 -3.66 17.96 11.05
C TYR A 334 -3.80 17.72 9.55
N ILE A 335 -2.71 17.36 8.87
CA ILE A 335 -2.74 17.03 7.43
C ILE A 335 -3.62 15.80 7.21
N ALA A 336 -3.47 14.74 7.99
CA ALA A 336 -4.31 13.54 7.90
C ALA A 336 -5.80 13.88 8.04
N ARG A 337 -6.16 14.77 8.98
CA ARG A 337 -7.53 15.29 9.13
C ARG A 337 -8.04 15.95 7.86
N GLN A 338 -7.28 16.93 7.37
CA GLN A 338 -7.66 17.71 6.20
C GLN A 338 -7.79 16.82 4.96
N THR A 339 -6.83 15.91 4.75
CA THR A 339 -6.85 15.01 3.59
C THR A 339 -7.96 13.98 3.69
N TYR A 340 -8.33 13.52 4.89
CA TYR A 340 -9.48 12.62 5.04
C TYR A 340 -10.78 13.29 4.57
N ALA A 341 -10.99 14.54 4.96
CA ALA A 341 -12.16 15.30 4.53
C ALA A 341 -12.20 15.45 3.00
N THR A 342 -11.11 15.93 2.38
CA THR A 342 -11.09 16.12 0.92
C THR A 342 -11.17 14.81 0.15
N LEU A 343 -10.48 13.74 0.59
CA LEU A 343 -10.55 12.42 -0.04
C LEU A 343 -11.97 11.83 0.04
N ARG A 344 -12.66 12.04 1.15
CA ARG A 344 -14.04 11.56 1.30
C ARG A 344 -14.96 12.25 0.31
N ASP A 345 -14.83 13.56 0.19
CA ASP A 345 -15.64 14.32 -0.76
C ASP A 345 -15.29 13.94 -2.20
N ASP A 346 -14.00 13.78 -2.52
CA ASP A 346 -13.51 13.38 -3.85
C ASP A 346 -14.06 11.99 -4.25
N LEU A 347 -13.91 11.00 -3.39
CA LEU A 347 -14.32 9.61 -3.66
C LEU A 347 -15.84 9.42 -3.72
N ARG A 348 -16.59 10.22 -2.95
CA ARG A 348 -18.06 10.24 -3.06
C ARG A 348 -18.51 10.84 -4.39
N SER A 349 -17.89 11.93 -4.83
CA SER A 349 -18.18 12.51 -6.15
C SER A 349 -17.85 11.54 -7.29
N LEU A 350 -16.80 10.74 -7.14
CA LEU A 350 -16.42 9.71 -8.13
C LEU A 350 -17.42 8.55 -8.24
N THR A 351 -18.20 8.27 -7.20
CA THR A 351 -19.17 7.14 -7.20
C THR A 351 -20.53 7.54 -7.79
N ILE A 352 -20.76 8.84 -7.97
CA ILE A 352 -22.04 9.41 -8.45
C ILE A 352 -22.01 9.70 -9.96
N GLY A 353 -20.83 9.76 -10.58
CA GLY A 353 -20.64 9.98 -12.03
C GLY A 353 -20.31 8.69 -12.75
#